data_AF-A0A820Z897-F1
#
_entry.id   AF-A0A820Z897-F1
#
_cell.length_a   1.000
_cell.length_b   1.000
_cell.length_c   1.000
_cell.angle_alpha   90.00
_cell.angle_beta   90.00
_cell.angle_gamma   90.00
#
_symmetry.space_group_name_H-M   'P 1'
#
loop_
_entity.id
_entity.type
_entity.pdbx_description
1 polymer ?
#
loop_
_entity_poly.entity_id
_entity_poly.type
_entity_poly.pdbx_seq_one_letter_code
_entity_poly.pdbx_strand_id
1 'polypeptide(L)'
;MWNQFPDNDISSDLSTLADDMTHLDLRKSSLCFTTITSPTTSVASLAEVEVQVEVDEATTLLNSISSHFSVKPTNYGGRGCFANTDLAQGTIIHECSMPLSSTIARPFRKEVCGSCFKFLCGKTLKFKLMSRKNKQNNSTSVSTSASASDASLALYFCSQPCMDQFIALDIDDLYRESLLNVESLFIKGLNQCQYDLERKKQQEEAETEAELKLENELKQAKDIELFISQ
;
A
#
# COMPACT_ATOMS: atom_id res chain seq x y z
N MET A 1 23.33 9.88 24.53
CA MET A 1 24.30 10.15 23.44
C MET A 1 23.63 9.82 22.12
N TRP A 2 23.01 10.81 21.49
CA TRP A 2 22.47 10.72 20.15
C TRP A 2 23.31 11.66 19.27
N ASN A 3 23.90 11.09 18.22
CA ASN A 3 24.89 11.74 17.38
C ASN A 3 24.30 12.91 16.58
N GLN A 4 25.01 14.04 16.60
CA GLN A 4 24.85 15.16 15.69
C GLN A 4 25.21 14.71 14.27
N PHE A 5 24.26 14.84 13.34
CA PHE A 5 24.55 14.85 11.92
C PHE A 5 24.95 16.28 11.52
N PRO A 6 26.06 16.48 10.78
CA PRO A 6 26.45 17.80 10.31
C PRO A 6 25.50 18.27 9.20
N ASP A 7 25.05 19.52 9.33
CA ASP A 7 24.37 20.26 8.28
C ASP A 7 25.32 20.41 7.08
N ASN A 8 24.96 19.76 5.97
CA ASN A 8 25.69 19.87 4.72
C ASN A 8 24.93 20.86 3.82
N ASP A 9 25.35 22.12 3.87
CA ASP A 9 24.89 23.19 2.98
C ASP A 9 25.36 22.90 1.54
N ILE A 10 24.50 22.27 0.73
CA ILE A 10 24.66 22.22 -0.72
C ILE A 10 23.78 23.33 -1.31
N SER A 11 24.39 24.51 -1.40
CA SER A 11 23.89 25.67 -2.12
C SER A 11 24.04 25.48 -3.63
N SER A 12 22.96 25.78 -4.35
CA SER A 12 22.91 26.42 -5.69
C SER A 12 23.79 25.87 -6.81
N ASP A 13 23.21 25.06 -7.70
CA ASP A 13 23.18 25.33 -9.16
C ASP A 13 22.62 24.11 -9.92
N LEU A 14 21.29 24.04 -10.05
CA LEU A 14 20.64 23.12 -11.00
C LEU A 14 19.37 23.78 -11.57
N SER A 15 19.58 24.81 -12.39
CA SER A 15 18.53 25.45 -13.17
C SER A 15 18.95 25.60 -14.62
N THR A 16 19.14 24.50 -15.34
CA THR A 16 19.11 24.45 -16.81
C THR A 16 19.16 23.00 -17.28
N LEU A 17 18.00 22.34 -17.42
CA LEU A 17 17.76 21.13 -18.25
C LEU A 17 16.36 20.60 -17.92
N ALA A 18 15.32 21.31 -18.33
CA ALA A 18 13.95 20.84 -18.19
C ALA A 18 13.06 21.41 -19.31
N ASP A 19 13.46 21.22 -20.57
CA ASP A 19 12.62 21.49 -21.74
C ASP A 19 13.02 20.54 -22.88
N ASP A 20 12.61 19.26 -22.81
CA ASP A 20 12.37 18.42 -24.01
C ASP A 20 11.80 17.01 -23.71
N MET A 21 10.59 16.93 -23.15
CA MET A 21 9.88 15.63 -23.05
C MET A 21 8.36 15.77 -23.23
N THR A 22 7.93 16.34 -24.36
CA THR A 22 6.51 16.37 -24.75
C THR A 22 6.29 15.81 -26.15
N HIS A 23 6.10 14.50 -26.26
CA HIS A 23 5.07 13.89 -27.11
C HIS A 23 5.13 12.36 -27.00
N LEU A 24 4.23 11.76 -26.23
CA LEU A 24 3.94 10.32 -26.34
C LEU A 24 2.43 10.16 -26.46
N ASP A 25 2.00 9.91 -27.69
CA ASP A 25 0.64 9.58 -28.09
C ASP A 25 0.22 8.25 -27.45
N LEU A 26 -0.74 8.30 -26.53
CA LEU A 26 -1.37 7.11 -25.95
C LEU A 26 -2.35 6.51 -26.96
N ARG A 27 -1.96 5.41 -27.61
CA ARG A 27 -2.89 4.52 -28.30
C ARG A 27 -3.44 3.45 -27.36
N LYS A 28 -4.76 3.31 -27.42
CA LYS A 28 -5.64 2.36 -26.75
C LYS A 28 -5.09 0.93 -26.73
N SER A 29 -4.98 0.32 -25.55
CA SER A 29 -4.93 -1.13 -25.39
C SER A 29 -6.05 -1.59 -24.45
N SER A 30 -6.87 -2.50 -24.97
CA SER A 30 -7.98 -3.15 -24.27
C SER A 30 -7.40 -4.30 -23.45
N LEU A 31 -7.62 -4.29 -22.13
CA LEU A 31 -7.22 -5.39 -21.24
C LEU A 31 -8.43 -6.20 -20.81
N CYS A 32 -8.40 -7.49 -21.11
CA CYS A 32 -9.33 -8.50 -20.61
C CYS A 32 -8.69 -9.24 -19.42
N PHE A 33 -9.45 -9.45 -18.36
CA PHE A 33 -9.02 -10.10 -17.12
C PHE A 33 -9.62 -11.50 -17.04
N THR A 34 -8.80 -12.53 -16.82
CA THR A 34 -9.28 -13.92 -16.64
C THR A 34 -8.94 -14.40 -15.23
N THR A 35 -9.95 -14.89 -14.52
CA THR A 35 -9.84 -15.39 -13.14
C THR A 35 -9.30 -16.82 -13.13
N ILE A 36 -8.25 -17.08 -12.34
CA ILE A 36 -7.65 -18.42 -12.19
C ILE A 36 -8.14 -19.04 -10.86
N THR A 37 -8.78 -20.20 -10.95
CA THR A 37 -9.14 -21.07 -9.83
C THR A 37 -8.14 -22.22 -9.70
N SER A 38 -7.73 -22.53 -8.47
CA SER A 38 -6.69 -23.53 -8.17
C SER A 38 -7.30 -24.92 -7.91
N PRO A 39 -6.71 -26.02 -8.39
CA PRO A 39 -7.02 -27.37 -7.91
C PRO A 39 -5.98 -27.87 -6.90
N THR A 40 -6.45 -28.64 -5.93
CA THR A 40 -5.68 -29.29 -4.86
C THR A 40 -5.62 -30.78 -5.14
N THR A 41 -4.42 -31.40 -5.20
CA THR A 41 -4.33 -32.87 -5.14
C THR A 41 -3.02 -33.40 -4.55
N SER A 42 -3.18 -34.51 -3.83
CA SER A 42 -2.25 -35.27 -2.99
C SER A 42 -1.25 -36.17 -3.74
N VAL A 43 -0.19 -36.52 -3.01
CA VAL A 43 0.98 -37.34 -3.40
C VAL A 43 0.71 -38.85 -3.48
N ALA A 44 1.30 -39.52 -4.50
CA ALA A 44 2.09 -40.76 -4.39
C ALA A 44 2.41 -41.36 -5.79
N SER A 45 3.68 -41.79 -5.96
CA SER A 45 4.20 -42.83 -6.89
C SER A 45 5.43 -42.37 -7.69
N LEU A 46 6.58 -42.99 -7.41
CA LEU A 46 7.84 -42.87 -8.15
C LEU A 46 7.81 -43.83 -9.35
N ALA A 47 7.41 -43.30 -10.50
CA ALA A 47 7.73 -43.85 -11.82
C ALA A 47 8.27 -42.68 -12.65
N GLU A 48 9.33 -42.91 -13.42
CA GLU A 48 9.87 -41.95 -14.38
C GLU A 48 8.84 -41.79 -15.51
N VAL A 49 7.85 -40.95 -15.25
CA VAL A 49 6.87 -40.50 -16.23
C VAL A 49 7.56 -39.38 -17.00
N GLU A 50 7.75 -39.59 -18.31
CA GLU A 50 7.95 -38.50 -19.25
C GLU A 50 6.70 -37.61 -19.19
N VAL A 51 6.72 -36.64 -18.27
CA VAL A 51 5.65 -35.67 -18.10
C VAL A 51 5.62 -34.82 -19.36
N GLN A 52 4.64 -35.07 -20.22
CA GLN A 52 4.24 -34.10 -21.23
C GLN A 52 3.82 -32.84 -20.49
N VAL A 53 4.73 -31.88 -20.41
CA VAL A 53 4.50 -30.58 -19.81
C VAL A 53 3.51 -29.87 -20.71
N GLU A 54 2.23 -29.88 -20.35
CA GLU A 54 1.27 -28.91 -20.87
C GLU A 54 1.85 -27.53 -20.56
N VAL A 55 2.35 -26.87 -21.61
CA VAL A 55 2.94 -25.54 -21.48
C VAL A 55 1.79 -24.61 -21.15
N ASP A 56 1.71 -24.24 -19.88
CA ASP A 56 0.74 -23.29 -19.36
C ASP A 56 0.72 -22.03 -20.25
N GLU A 57 -0.44 -21.70 -20.82
CA GLU A 57 -0.67 -20.55 -21.69
C GLU A 57 -0.14 -19.26 -21.03
N ALA A 58 -0.27 -19.15 -19.71
CA ALA A 58 0.27 -18.03 -18.94
C ALA A 58 1.79 -17.91 -19.06
N THR A 59 2.52 -19.04 -19.09
CA THR A 59 3.98 -19.05 -19.25
C THR A 59 4.38 -18.60 -20.64
N THR A 60 3.61 -18.97 -21.67
CA THR A 60 3.82 -18.50 -23.04
C THR A 60 3.65 -16.99 -23.14
N LEU A 61 2.60 -16.44 -22.52
CA LEU A 61 2.38 -14.99 -22.45
C LEU A 61 3.51 -14.28 -21.70
N LEU A 62 3.96 -14.82 -20.57
CA LEU A 62 5.09 -14.25 -19.81
C LEU A 62 6.39 -14.23 -20.61
N ASN A 63 6.65 -15.28 -21.40
CA ASN A 63 7.82 -15.36 -22.28
C ASN A 63 7.74 -14.40 -23.47
N SER A 64 6.56 -13.86 -23.79
CA SER A 64 6.40 -12.85 -24.84
C SER A 64 6.75 -11.43 -24.38
N ILE A 65 6.94 -11.21 -23.07
CA ILE A 65 7.21 -9.87 -22.50
C ILE A 65 8.54 -9.29 -22.97
N SER A 66 9.59 -10.12 -23.06
CA SER A 66 10.91 -9.71 -23.49
C SER A 66 11.66 -10.88 -24.10
N SER A 67 12.41 -10.63 -25.16
CA SER A 67 13.29 -11.64 -25.76
C SER A 67 14.53 -11.93 -24.90
N HIS A 68 14.86 -11.05 -23.95
CA HIS A 68 16.07 -11.16 -23.13
C HIS A 68 15.98 -12.23 -22.04
N PHE A 69 14.77 -12.62 -21.62
CA PHE A 69 14.58 -13.63 -20.58
C PHE A 69 13.40 -14.55 -20.85
N SER A 70 13.37 -15.68 -20.15
CA SER A 70 12.23 -16.58 -20.07
C SER A 70 11.84 -16.84 -18.62
N VAL A 71 10.54 -16.94 -18.35
CA VAL A 71 10.01 -17.22 -17.02
C VAL A 71 9.86 -18.74 -16.87
N LYS A 72 10.51 -19.31 -15.84
CA LYS A 72 10.50 -20.75 -15.55
C LYS A 72 10.27 -21.00 -14.05
N PRO A 73 9.75 -22.17 -13.65
CA PRO A 73 9.64 -22.53 -12.24
C PRO A 73 11.03 -22.65 -11.60
N THR A 74 11.15 -22.31 -10.32
CA THR A 74 12.42 -22.47 -9.55
C THR A 74 12.36 -23.68 -8.62
N ASN A 75 13.52 -24.23 -8.26
CA ASN A 75 13.62 -25.40 -7.36
C ASN A 75 13.07 -25.16 -5.96
N TYR A 76 13.03 -23.90 -5.51
CA TYR A 76 12.55 -23.52 -4.16
C TYR A 76 11.07 -23.08 -4.17
N GLY A 77 10.37 -23.26 -5.29
CA GLY A 77 9.00 -22.81 -5.49
C GLY A 77 8.90 -21.48 -6.26
N GLY A 78 7.72 -21.20 -6.81
CA GLY A 78 7.46 -19.99 -7.59
C GLY A 78 8.10 -19.98 -8.98
N ARG A 79 8.19 -18.79 -9.59
CA ARG A 79 8.71 -18.55 -10.95
C ARG A 79 9.84 -17.52 -10.91
N GLY A 80 10.84 -17.67 -11.77
CA GLY A 80 11.96 -16.74 -11.93
C GLY A 80 12.23 -16.43 -13.40
N CYS A 81 12.87 -15.28 -13.67
CA CYS A 81 13.33 -14.90 -15.00
C CYS A 81 14.76 -15.37 -15.23
N PHE A 82 14.99 -16.08 -16.33
CA PHE A 82 16.29 -16.63 -16.74
C PHE A 82 16.72 -15.99 -18.04
N ALA A 83 17.93 -15.46 -18.10
CA ALA A 83 18.46 -14.85 -19.32
C ALA A 83 18.55 -15.88 -20.45
N ASN A 84 18.13 -15.50 -21.65
CA ASN A 84 18.20 -16.37 -22.83
C ASN A 84 19.58 -16.32 -23.52
N THR A 85 20.33 -15.24 -23.26
CA THR A 85 21.65 -14.95 -23.83
C THR A 85 22.50 -14.20 -22.81
N ASP A 86 23.80 -14.12 -23.04
CA ASP A 86 24.67 -13.24 -22.26
C ASP A 86 24.24 -11.77 -22.45
N LEU A 87 24.15 -11.02 -21.36
CA LEU A 87 23.72 -9.62 -21.34
C LEU A 87 24.90 -8.71 -21.05
N ALA A 88 25.12 -7.71 -21.90
CA ALA A 88 26.14 -6.70 -21.68
C ALA A 88 25.73 -5.72 -20.58
N GLN A 89 26.72 -5.06 -19.96
CA GLN A 89 26.44 -4.01 -18.98
C GLN A 89 25.66 -2.87 -19.64
N GLY A 90 24.56 -2.44 -18.98
CA GLY A 90 23.70 -1.36 -19.46
C GLY A 90 22.57 -1.81 -20.40
N THR A 91 22.43 -3.11 -20.70
CA THR A 91 21.29 -3.60 -21.49
C THR A 91 19.97 -3.43 -20.73
N ILE A 92 18.98 -2.79 -21.37
CA ILE A 92 17.62 -2.67 -20.84
C ILE A 92 16.90 -4.00 -21.09
N ILE A 93 16.66 -4.77 -20.03
CA ILE A 93 16.06 -6.10 -20.11
C ILE A 93 14.54 -6.03 -20.31
N HIS A 94 13.90 -5.05 -19.68
CA HIS A 94 12.46 -4.81 -19.75
C HIS A 94 12.17 -3.35 -19.38
N GLU A 95 11.28 -2.72 -20.13
CA GLU A 95 10.77 -1.37 -19.86
C GLU A 95 9.24 -1.44 -19.77
N CYS A 96 8.69 -0.90 -18.68
CA CYS A 96 7.26 -0.80 -18.47
C CYS A 96 6.87 0.68 -18.46
N SER A 97 6.30 1.15 -19.58
CA SER A 97 5.84 2.54 -19.72
C SER A 97 4.54 2.83 -18.98
N MET A 98 3.76 1.79 -18.69
CA MET A 98 2.44 1.89 -18.06
C MET A 98 2.32 0.87 -16.92
N PRO A 99 2.72 1.23 -15.68
CA PRO A 99 2.50 0.35 -14.54
C PRO A 99 1.01 0.15 -14.33
N LEU A 100 0.63 -1.06 -13.87
CA LEU A 100 -0.77 -1.40 -13.60
C LEU A 100 -1.39 -0.49 -12.53
N SER A 101 -0.61 -0.12 -11.51
CA SER A 101 -1.00 0.80 -10.46
C SER A 101 0.24 1.44 -9.84
N SER A 102 0.06 2.62 -9.26
CA SER A 102 1.08 3.39 -8.57
C SER A 102 0.45 4.17 -7.41
N THR A 103 1.19 4.32 -6.32
CA THR A 103 0.74 5.06 -5.13
C THR A 103 1.86 5.93 -4.59
N ILE A 104 1.48 7.04 -3.96
CA ILE A 104 2.42 7.98 -3.33
C ILE A 104 2.47 7.67 -1.84
N ALA A 105 3.67 7.56 -1.30
CA ALA A 105 3.86 7.42 0.14
C ALA A 105 3.20 8.57 0.90
N ARG A 106 2.46 8.23 1.97
CA ARG A 106 1.65 9.17 2.76
C ARG A 106 2.32 10.50 3.15
N PRO A 107 3.59 10.54 3.62
CA PRO A 107 4.21 11.81 3.99
C PRO A 107 4.35 12.79 2.81
N PHE A 108 4.42 12.28 1.58
CA PHE A 108 4.65 13.09 0.38
C PHE A 108 3.39 13.34 -0.45
N ARG A 109 2.21 12.86 -0.01
CA ARG A 109 0.96 12.98 -0.79
C ARG A 109 0.61 14.41 -1.17
N LYS A 110 0.96 15.38 -0.34
CA LYS A 110 0.69 16.81 -0.59
C LYS A 110 1.72 17.47 -1.49
N GLU A 111 2.84 16.82 -1.77
CA GLU A 111 4.02 17.40 -2.44
C GLU A 111 4.37 16.71 -3.76
N VAL A 112 3.82 15.52 -4.00
CA VAL A 112 4.03 14.72 -5.21
C VAL A 112 2.74 14.66 -6.03
N CYS A 113 2.86 14.89 -7.33
CA CYS A 113 1.73 14.80 -8.25
C CYS A 113 1.28 13.35 -8.44
N GLY A 114 -0.01 13.07 -8.27
CA GLY A 114 -0.62 11.75 -8.46
C GLY A 114 -0.66 11.23 -9.90
N SER A 115 -0.32 12.07 -10.87
CA SER A 115 -0.29 11.71 -12.30
C SER A 115 1.15 11.55 -12.80
N CYS A 116 1.96 12.61 -12.70
CA CYS A 116 3.32 12.63 -13.24
C CYS A 116 4.44 12.34 -12.22
N PHE A 117 4.10 12.09 -10.95
CA PHE A 117 5.07 11.83 -9.86
C PHE A 117 6.11 12.93 -9.62
N LYS A 118 5.93 14.12 -10.19
CA LYS A 118 6.80 15.27 -9.94
C LYS A 118 6.69 15.71 -8.47
N PHE A 119 7.84 15.71 -7.79
CA PHE A 119 7.99 16.23 -6.43
C PHE A 119 8.26 17.73 -6.44
N LEU A 120 7.55 18.50 -5.60
CA LEU A 120 7.74 19.95 -5.47
C LEU A 120 8.45 20.39 -4.18
N CYS A 121 9.33 19.55 -3.63
CA CYS A 121 10.26 19.90 -2.53
C CYS A 121 9.59 20.63 -1.35
N GLY A 122 8.62 20.03 -0.68
CA GLY A 122 7.92 20.65 0.45
C GLY A 122 6.70 21.50 0.08
N LYS A 123 6.55 21.89 -1.20
CA LYS A 123 5.42 22.74 -1.61
C LYS A 123 4.14 21.92 -1.71
N THR A 124 3.11 22.36 -0.98
CA THR A 124 1.78 21.76 -1.09
C THR A 124 1.15 22.07 -2.44
N LEU A 125 0.73 21.01 -3.13
CA LEU A 125 0.03 21.06 -4.41
C LEU A 125 -1.37 21.64 -4.25
N LYS A 126 -1.76 22.51 -5.19
CA LYS A 126 -3.03 23.26 -5.14
C LYS A 126 -4.22 22.48 -5.72
N PHE A 127 -3.98 21.70 -6.77
CA PHE A 127 -5.03 20.95 -7.45
C PHE A 127 -5.26 19.64 -6.70
N LYS A 128 -6.51 19.39 -6.30
CA LYS A 128 -6.87 18.20 -5.52
C LYS A 128 -8.16 17.57 -6.03
N LEU A 129 -8.19 16.25 -6.08
CA LEU A 129 -9.35 15.44 -6.43
C LEU A 129 -9.81 14.69 -5.20
N MET A 130 -11.01 15.00 -4.72
CA MET A 130 -11.61 14.40 -3.52
C MET A 130 -12.48 13.19 -3.88
N SER A 131 -12.73 12.32 -2.89
CA SER A 131 -13.75 11.29 -2.99
C SER A 131 -15.13 11.91 -3.26
N ARG A 132 -15.82 11.43 -4.30
CA ARG A 132 -17.24 11.71 -4.51
C ARG A 132 -18.03 10.79 -3.58
N LYS A 133 -18.21 11.16 -2.31
CA LYS A 133 -19.19 10.45 -1.48
C LYS A 133 -20.55 10.60 -2.15
N ASN A 134 -21.11 9.48 -2.61
CA ASN A 134 -22.36 9.45 -3.35
C ASN A 134 -23.43 10.27 -2.64
N LYS A 135 -23.88 11.34 -3.30
CA LYS A 135 -25.01 12.18 -2.89
C LYS A 135 -26.38 11.52 -3.15
N GLN A 136 -26.36 10.24 -3.50
CA GLN A 136 -27.51 9.34 -3.64
C GLN A 136 -27.52 8.51 -2.35
N ASN A 137 -28.36 8.77 -1.33
CA ASN A 137 -29.81 8.70 -1.40
C ASN A 137 -30.49 9.60 -0.36
N ASN A 138 -31.58 10.22 -0.81
CA ASN A 138 -32.55 10.98 -0.07
C ASN A 138 -33.34 10.07 0.92
N SER A 139 -32.95 10.03 2.19
CA SER A 139 -33.89 9.80 3.30
C SER A 139 -33.29 10.20 4.64
N THR A 140 -33.98 11.16 5.25
CA THR A 140 -33.92 11.63 6.63
C THR A 140 -33.36 10.60 7.62
N SER A 141 -32.06 10.66 7.89
CA SER A 141 -31.49 10.13 9.12
C SER A 141 -30.61 11.21 9.71
N VAL A 142 -30.95 11.51 10.96
CA VAL A 142 -30.36 12.52 11.81
C VAL A 142 -28.84 12.49 11.68
N SER A 143 -28.31 13.63 11.25
CA SER A 143 -26.89 13.98 11.33
C SER A 143 -26.43 13.89 12.79
N THR A 144 -26.07 12.70 13.22
CA THR A 144 -25.32 12.49 14.45
C THR A 144 -23.86 12.61 14.08
N SER A 145 -23.33 13.80 14.36
CA SER A 145 -21.91 14.16 14.47
C SER A 145 -20.99 13.64 13.36
N ALA A 146 -20.67 14.52 12.41
CA ALA A 146 -19.48 14.43 11.59
C ALA A 146 -18.26 14.08 12.47
N SER A 147 -17.82 12.82 12.43
CA SER A 147 -16.64 12.36 13.12
C SER A 147 -15.43 13.04 12.51
N ALA A 148 -14.68 13.78 13.33
CA ALA A 148 -13.48 14.56 12.97
C ALA A 148 -12.32 13.74 12.36
N SER A 149 -12.51 12.44 12.11
CA SER A 149 -11.52 11.53 11.51
C SER A 149 -11.65 11.39 9.98
N ASP A 150 -12.61 12.07 9.35
CA ASP A 150 -12.74 12.14 7.89
C ASP A 150 -11.71 13.14 7.32
N ALA A 151 -10.43 12.89 7.62
CA ALA A 151 -9.31 13.57 6.97
C ALA A 151 -9.51 13.40 5.47
N SER A 152 -9.88 14.48 4.78
CA SER A 152 -10.34 14.44 3.40
C SER A 152 -9.35 13.68 2.52
N LEU A 153 -9.70 12.44 2.19
CA LEU A 153 -8.93 11.58 1.29
C LEU A 153 -8.96 12.24 -0.08
N ALA A 154 -7.80 12.70 -0.54
CA ALA A 154 -7.67 13.42 -1.78
C ALA A 154 -6.36 13.05 -2.48
N LEU A 155 -6.42 13.00 -3.81
CA LEU A 155 -5.25 12.96 -4.68
C LEU A 155 -4.84 14.39 -5.03
N TYR A 156 -3.55 14.64 -5.19
CA TYR A 156 -3.01 15.97 -5.44
C TYR A 156 -2.27 16.02 -6.77
N PHE A 157 -2.31 17.18 -7.44
CA PHE A 157 -1.75 17.35 -8.79
C PHE A 157 -0.97 18.65 -8.89
N CYS A 158 0.12 18.64 -9.67
CA CYS A 158 0.95 19.83 -9.88
C CYS A 158 0.30 20.89 -10.76
N SER A 159 -0.65 20.50 -11.60
CA SER A 159 -1.33 21.37 -12.56
C SER A 159 -2.72 20.83 -12.88
N GLN A 160 -3.60 21.71 -13.40
CA GLN A 160 -4.92 21.32 -13.91
C GLN A 160 -4.82 20.26 -15.02
N PRO A 161 -3.93 20.36 -16.03
CA PRO A 161 -3.77 19.32 -17.05
C PRO A 161 -3.43 17.94 -16.49
N CYS A 162 -2.59 17.84 -15.46
CA CYS A 162 -2.28 16.54 -14.85
C CYS A 162 -3.50 15.90 -14.17
N MET A 163 -4.37 16.73 -13.58
CA MET A 163 -5.62 16.26 -12.98
C MET A 163 -6.61 15.83 -14.07
N ASP A 164 -6.74 16.62 -15.14
CA ASP A 164 -7.63 16.30 -16.27
C ASP A 164 -7.18 15.03 -17.00
N GLN A 165 -5.88 14.86 -17.22
CA GLN A 165 -5.31 13.65 -17.80
C GLN A 165 -5.58 12.42 -16.92
N PHE A 166 -5.44 12.56 -15.61
CA PHE A 166 -5.75 11.49 -14.66
C PHE A 166 -7.23 11.09 -14.75
N ILE A 167 -8.15 12.06 -14.77
CA ILE A 167 -9.59 11.82 -14.91
C ILE A 167 -9.90 11.17 -16.26
N ALA A 168 -9.25 11.60 -17.34
CA ALA A 168 -9.47 11.06 -18.68
C ALA A 168 -9.04 9.59 -18.82
N LEU A 169 -8.03 9.15 -18.04
CA LEU A 169 -7.58 7.77 -18.00
C LEU A 169 -8.46 6.87 -17.12
N ASP A 170 -9.21 7.45 -16.18
CA ASP A 170 -10.05 6.74 -15.22
C ASP A 170 -11.52 6.75 -15.64
N ILE A 171 -11.83 5.98 -16.69
CA ILE A 171 -13.13 5.99 -17.40
C ILE A 171 -14.34 5.84 -16.45
N ASP A 172 -14.19 5.04 -15.40
CA ASP A 172 -15.27 4.70 -14.45
C ASP A 172 -15.01 5.20 -13.02
N ASP A 173 -14.06 6.12 -12.84
CA ASP A 173 -13.59 6.57 -11.52
C ASP A 173 -13.07 5.42 -10.61
N LEU A 174 -12.92 4.20 -11.15
CA LEU A 174 -12.59 2.98 -10.45
C LEU A 174 -11.20 3.06 -9.84
N TYR A 175 -10.24 3.60 -10.58
CA TYR A 175 -8.86 3.70 -10.12
C TYR A 175 -8.76 4.70 -8.98
N ARG A 176 -9.36 5.88 -9.13
CA ARG A 176 -9.46 6.89 -8.09
C ARG A 176 -10.09 6.33 -6.83
N GLU A 177 -11.24 5.66 -6.94
CA GLU A 177 -11.94 5.11 -5.78
C GLU A 177 -11.12 4.02 -5.09
N SER A 178 -10.49 3.13 -5.84
CA SER A 178 -9.57 2.12 -5.31
C SER A 178 -8.44 2.74 -4.49
N LEU A 179 -7.76 3.76 -5.04
CA LEU A 179 -6.69 4.46 -4.33
C LEU A 179 -7.15 5.11 -3.02
N LEU A 180 -8.32 5.78 -3.05
CA LEU A 180 -8.88 6.42 -1.86
C LEU A 180 -9.37 5.39 -0.84
N ASN A 181 -9.90 4.25 -1.28
CA ASN A 181 -10.35 3.16 -0.42
C ASN A 181 -9.19 2.47 0.28
N VAL A 182 -8.11 2.16 -0.44
CA VAL A 182 -6.88 1.59 0.14
C VAL A 182 -6.35 2.49 1.24
N GLU A 183 -6.30 3.81 1.00
CA GLU A 183 -5.90 4.75 2.03
C GLU A 183 -6.87 4.78 3.22
N SER A 184 -8.18 4.77 2.96
CA SER A 184 -9.20 4.71 4.02
C SER A 184 -9.01 3.49 4.92
N LEU A 185 -8.80 2.32 4.31
CA LEU A 185 -8.55 1.07 5.02
C LEU A 185 -7.24 1.11 5.81
N PHE A 186 -6.19 1.69 5.23
CA PHE A 186 -4.92 1.87 5.93
C PHE A 186 -5.06 2.75 7.18
N ILE A 187 -5.73 3.90 7.06
CA ILE A 187 -5.99 4.80 8.21
C ILE A 187 -6.83 4.09 9.27
N LYS A 188 -7.88 3.36 8.86
CA LYS A 188 -8.71 2.56 9.76
C LYS A 188 -7.88 1.50 10.50
N GLY A 189 -7.00 0.79 9.79
CA GLY A 189 -6.12 -0.22 10.38
C GLY A 189 -5.13 0.36 11.40
N LEU A 190 -4.57 1.55 11.12
CA LEU A 190 -3.70 2.25 12.07
C LEU A 190 -4.45 2.64 13.35
N ASN A 191 -5.66 3.20 13.21
CA ASN A 191 -6.47 3.60 14.36
C ASN A 191 -6.94 2.38 15.17
N GLN A 192 -7.24 1.26 14.49
CA GLN A 192 -7.61 0.02 15.15
C GLN A 192 -6.48 -0.51 16.05
N CYS A 193 -5.24 -0.48 15.57
CA CYS A 193 -4.08 -0.89 16.37
C CYS A 193 -3.89 -0.01 17.61
N GLN A 194 -4.13 1.29 17.50
CA GLN A 194 -4.05 2.22 18.63
C GLN A 194 -5.11 1.90 19.68
N TYR A 195 -6.36 1.71 19.25
CA TYR A 195 -7.45 1.34 20.14
C TYR A 195 -7.19 0.00 20.86
N ASP A 196 -6.71 -1.01 20.13
CA ASP A 196 -6.40 -2.31 20.72
C ASP A 196 -5.25 -2.23 21.73
N LEU A 197 -4.26 -1.34 21.52
CA LEU A 197 -3.18 -1.08 22.46
C LEU A 197 -3.69 -0.37 23.73
N GLU A 198 -4.52 0.65 23.58
CA GLU A 198 -5.14 1.37 24.70
C GLU A 198 -6.02 0.44 25.54
N ARG A 199 -6.82 -0.42 24.89
CA ARG A 199 -7.64 -1.41 25.58
C ARG A 199 -6.80 -2.42 26.36
N LYS A 200 -5.70 -2.91 25.79
CA LYS A 200 -4.77 -3.81 26.49
C LYS A 200 -4.15 -3.13 27.73
N LYS A 201 -3.73 -1.87 27.60
CA LYS A 201 -3.19 -1.09 28.72
C LYS A 201 -4.21 -0.93 29.85
N GLN A 202 -5.47 -0.65 29.52
CA GLN A 202 -6.55 -0.56 30.52
C GLN A 202 -6.83 -1.89 31.20
N GLN A 203 -6.74 -3.01 30.48
CA GLN A 203 -6.89 -4.35 31.05
C GLN A 203 -5.76 -4.68 32.02
N GLU A 204 -4.51 -4.40 31.63
CA GLU A 204 -3.32 -4.59 32.48
C GLU A 204 -3.41 -3.72 33.75
N GLU A 205 -3.80 -2.44 33.62
CA GLU A 205 -4.00 -1.55 34.77
C GLU A 205 -5.10 -2.07 35.72
N ALA A 206 -6.24 -2.52 35.18
CA ALA A 206 -7.32 -3.08 35.99
C ALA A 206 -6.94 -4.39 36.69
N GLU A 207 -6.13 -5.24 36.06
CA GLU A 207 -5.58 -6.45 36.65
C GLU A 207 -4.64 -6.13 37.82
N THR A 208 -3.70 -5.19 37.63
CA THR A 208 -2.79 -4.76 38.71
C THR A 208 -3.52 -4.10 39.89
N GLU A 209 -4.57 -3.33 39.64
CA GLU A 209 -5.40 -2.75 40.70
C GLU A 209 -6.15 -3.84 41.49
N ALA A 210 -6.67 -4.86 40.80
CA ALA A 210 -7.34 -5.99 41.44
C ALA A 210 -6.38 -6.82 42.31
N GLU A 211 -5.15 -7.05 41.85
CA GLU A 211 -4.10 -7.73 42.62
C GLU A 211 -3.73 -6.94 43.90
N LEU A 212 -3.51 -5.63 43.77
CA LEU A 212 -3.20 -4.76 44.91
C LEU A 212 -4.35 -4.73 45.93
N LYS A 213 -5.59 -4.73 45.45
CA LYS A 213 -6.78 -4.79 46.32
C LYS A 213 -6.83 -6.12 47.10
N LEU A 214 -6.57 -7.24 46.44
CA LEU A 214 -6.54 -8.55 47.09
C LEU A 214 -5.42 -8.65 48.14
N GLU A 215 -4.24 -8.10 47.85
CA GLU A 215 -3.13 -8.05 48.81
C GLU A 215 -3.49 -7.22 50.07
N ASN A 216 -4.14 -6.08 49.87
CA ASN A 216 -4.62 -5.24 50.98
C ASN A 216 -5.68 -5.94 51.84
N GLU A 217 -6.62 -6.65 51.21
CA GLU A 217 -7.65 -7.44 51.92
C GLU A 217 -7.01 -8.58 52.73
N LEU A 218 -6.01 -9.28 52.16
CA LEU A 218 -5.28 -10.34 52.86
C LEU A 218 -4.49 -9.79 54.06
N LYS A 219 -3.88 -8.62 53.92
CA LYS A 219 -3.18 -7.95 55.01
C LYS A 219 -4.14 -7.57 56.14
N GLN A 220 -5.30 -7.00 55.79
CA GLN A 220 -6.33 -6.64 56.75
C GLN A 220 -6.84 -7.88 57.52
N ALA A 221 -7.04 -9.01 56.83
CA ALA A 221 -7.47 -10.26 57.48
C ALA A 221 -6.44 -10.77 58.50
N LYS A 222 -5.14 -10.74 58.16
CA LYS A 222 -4.06 -11.14 59.07
C LYS A 222 -3.99 -10.26 60.32
N ASP A 223 -4.16 -8.96 60.16
CA ASP A 223 -4.17 -8.01 61.28
C ASP A 223 -5.34 -8.30 62.25
N ILE A 224 -6.50 -8.70 61.73
CA ILE A 224 -7.66 -9.12 62.54
C ILE A 224 -7.37 -10.41 63.32
N GLU A 225 -6.75 -11.41 62.69
CA GLU A 225 -6.39 -12.67 63.37
C GLU A 225 -5.37 -12.47 64.50
N LEU A 226 -4.40 -11.58 64.30
CA LEU A 226 -3.44 -11.16 65.32
C LEU A 226 -4.11 -10.48 66.51
N PHE A 227 -5.17 -9.70 66.27
CA PHE A 227 -5.94 -9.04 67.33
C PHE A 227 -6.78 -10.02 68.15
N ILE A 228 -7.37 -11.04 67.51
CA ILE A 228 -8.17 -12.07 68.20
C ILE A 228 -7.29 -12.96 69.09
N SER A 229 -6.00 -13.06 68.80
CA SER A 229 -5.06 -13.95 69.50
C SER A 229 -4.42 -13.36 70.77
N GLN A 230 -4.70 -12.10 71.12
CA GLN A 230 -4.20 -11.41 72.33
C GLN A 230 -5.25 -11.40 73.44
#